data_AF-A0A841EHL3-F1
#
_entry.id   AF-A0A841EHL3-F1
#
_cell.length_a   1.000
_cell.length_b   1.000
_cell.length_c   1.000
_cell.angle_alpha   90.00
_cell.angle_beta   90.00
_cell.angle_gamma   90.00
#
_symmetry.space_group_name_H-M   'P 1'
#
loop_
_entity.id
_entity.type
_entity.pdbx_description
1 polymer ?
#
loop_
_entity_poly.entity_id
_entity_poly.type
_entity_poly.pdbx_seq_one_letter_code
_entity_poly.pdbx_strand_id
1 'polypeptide(L)'
;METSMSNTRIFFLVQQYHEMMSDNMQYIQEGIILLKQHFVQGIKTEELEEIEVELSYLHEQYTQNIYTCFQIKQAYLTDNKIIINQLNQIFSMIECSIFRAECDFRRLIKRISE
;
A
#
# COMPACT_ATOMS: atom_id res chain seq x y z
N MET A 1 -17.73 -23.46 -12.50
CA MET A 1 -17.64 -22.29 -13.41
C MET A 1 -17.64 -20.97 -12.63
N GLU A 2 -18.40 -20.84 -11.53
CA GLU A 2 -18.42 -19.60 -10.72
C GLU A 2 -17.09 -19.33 -9.97
N THR A 3 -16.43 -20.36 -9.45
CA THR A 3 -15.14 -20.24 -8.76
C THR A 3 -14.00 -19.76 -9.65
N SER A 4 -13.97 -20.15 -10.94
CA SER A 4 -12.92 -19.71 -11.86
C SER A 4 -13.07 -18.24 -12.24
N MET A 5 -14.30 -17.74 -12.43
CA MET A 5 -14.52 -16.31 -12.71
C MET A 5 -14.20 -15.42 -11.50
N SER A 6 -14.51 -15.88 -10.29
CA SER A 6 -14.15 -15.18 -9.04
C SER A 6 -12.63 -15.07 -8.87
N ASN A 7 -11.91 -16.16 -9.12
CA ASN A 7 -10.45 -16.22 -9.06
C ASN A 7 -9.78 -15.26 -10.05
N THR A 8 -10.24 -15.23 -11.30
CA THR A 8 -9.71 -14.30 -12.31
C THR A 8 -9.93 -12.84 -11.91
N ARG A 9 -11.09 -12.50 -11.33
CA ARG A 9 -11.38 -11.13 -10.86
C ARG A 9 -10.47 -10.72 -9.70
N ILE A 10 -10.31 -11.57 -8.69
CA ILE A 10 -9.46 -11.28 -7.53
C ILE A 10 -8.00 -11.09 -7.97
N PHE A 11 -7.51 -11.95 -8.86
CA PHE A 11 -6.17 -11.82 -9.41
C PHE A 11 -5.93 -10.46 -10.08
N PHE A 12 -6.86 -10.00 -10.93
CA PHE A 12 -6.75 -8.69 -11.57
C PHE A 12 -6.81 -7.53 -10.58
N LEU A 13 -7.69 -7.59 -9.57
CA LEU A 13 -7.75 -6.56 -8.54
C LEU A 13 -6.45 -6.47 -7.75
N VAL A 14 -5.88 -7.61 -7.34
CA VAL A 14 -4.60 -7.66 -6.62
C VAL A 14 -3.48 -7.08 -7.48
N GLN A 15 -3.49 -7.33 -8.80
CA GLN A 15 -2.53 -6.73 -9.70
C GLN A 15 -2.65 -5.21 -9.76
N GLN A 16 -3.88 -4.68 -9.88
CA GLN A 16 -4.12 -3.24 -9.87
C GLN A 16 -3.69 -2.59 -8.57
N TYR A 17 -3.99 -3.22 -7.43
CA TYR A 17 -3.53 -2.73 -6.13
C TYR A 17 -2.02 -2.74 -6.00
N HIS A 18 -1.37 -3.81 -6.46
CA HIS A 18 0.09 -3.86 -6.44
C HIS A 18 0.72 -2.71 -7.23
N GLU A 19 0.23 -2.43 -8.44
CA GLU A 19 0.73 -1.35 -9.30
C GLU A 19 0.49 0.01 -8.64
N MET A 20 -0.76 0.32 -8.29
CA MET A 20 -1.13 1.57 -7.61
C MET A 20 -0.33 1.83 -6.34
N MET A 21 -0.18 0.81 -5.48
CA MET A 21 0.57 0.95 -4.24
C MET A 21 2.06 1.14 -4.50
N SER A 22 2.64 0.49 -5.52
CA SER A 22 4.05 0.67 -5.88
C SER A 22 4.34 2.09 -6.35
N ASP A 23 3.45 2.67 -7.17
CA ASP A 23 3.58 4.04 -7.64
C ASP A 23 3.48 5.04 -6.47
N ASN A 24 2.48 4.87 -5.60
CA ASN A 24 2.30 5.71 -4.41
C ASN A 24 3.45 5.60 -3.41
N MET A 25 4.05 4.42 -3.28
CA MET A 25 5.21 4.18 -2.43
C MET A 25 6.43 5.01 -2.86
N GLN A 26 6.60 5.25 -4.16
CA GLN A 26 7.67 6.12 -4.65
C GLN A 26 7.51 7.55 -4.12
N TYR A 27 6.29 8.11 -4.17
CA TYR A 27 6.04 9.45 -3.64
C TYR A 27 6.24 9.53 -2.12
N ILE A 28 5.86 8.48 -1.38
CA ILE A 28 6.13 8.41 0.07
C ILE A 28 7.64 8.45 0.35
N GLN A 29 8.43 7.66 -0.40
CA GLN A 29 9.89 7.64 -0.25
C GLN A 29 10.53 8.98 -0.59
N GLU A 30 10.09 9.63 -1.67
CA GLU A 30 10.54 10.97 -2.05
C GLU A 30 10.23 12.00 -0.96
N GLY A 31 9.02 11.96 -0.37
CA GLY A 31 8.62 12.82 0.73
C GLY A 31 9.51 12.64 1.97
N ILE A 32 9.81 11.39 2.35
CA ILE A 32 10.72 11.09 3.47
C ILE A 32 12.13 11.63 3.21
N ILE A 33 12.64 11.46 1.99
CA ILE A 33 13.97 11.97 1.60
C ILE A 33 14.00 13.50 1.72
N LEU A 34 12.95 14.18 1.24
CA LEU A 34 12.86 15.63 1.29
C LEU A 34 12.83 16.16 2.74
N LEU A 35 12.03 15.55 3.63
CA LEU A 35 12.00 15.93 5.04
C LEU A 35 13.36 15.76 5.71
N LYS A 36 14.04 14.64 5.45
CA LYS A 36 15.39 14.40 5.98
C LYS A 36 16.38 15.47 5.53
N GLN A 37 16.29 15.94 4.29
CA GLN A 37 17.13 17.03 3.80
C GLN A 37 16.86 18.34 4.54
N HIS A 38 15.59 18.70 4.77
CA HIS A 38 15.22 19.88 5.55
C HIS A 38 15.72 19.80 7.00
N PHE A 39 15.62 18.63 7.63
CA PHE A 39 16.12 18.41 8.99
C PHE A 39 17.63 18.55 9.11
N VAL A 40 18.38 18.10 8.10
CA VAL A 40 19.85 18.29 8.04
C VAL A 40 20.20 19.77 7.90
N GLN A 41 19.37 20.56 7.20
CA GLN A 41 19.53 22.01 7.07
C GLN A 41 19.10 22.78 8.34
N GLY A 42 18.66 22.09 9.40
CA GLY A 42 18.25 22.68 10.67
C GLY A 42 16.82 23.23 10.68
N ILE A 43 16.04 23.00 9.61
CA ILE A 43 14.63 23.38 9.55
C ILE A 43 13.82 22.24 10.19
N LYS A 44 13.50 22.38 11.48
CA LYS A 44 12.66 21.44 12.22
C LYS A 44 11.51 22.19 12.85
N THR A 45 10.29 21.78 12.53
CA THR A 45 9.06 22.25 13.17
C THR A 45 8.28 21.02 13.63
N GLU A 46 7.44 21.20 14.66
CA GLU A 46 6.54 20.15 15.15
C GLU A 46 5.70 19.56 14.02
N GLU A 47 5.20 20.40 13.12
CA GLU A 47 4.45 19.96 11.94
C GLU A 47 5.25 19.07 10.99
N LEU A 48 6.53 19.38 10.73
CA LEU A 48 7.37 18.53 9.87
C LEU A 48 7.70 17.19 10.54
N GLU A 49 7.83 17.17 11.87
CA GLU A 49 8.02 15.93 12.64
C GLU A 49 6.76 15.06 12.60
N GLU A 50 5.58 15.64 12.72
CA GLU A 50 4.30 14.93 12.55
C GLU A 50 4.17 14.33 11.14
N ILE A 51 4.51 15.10 10.09
CA ILE A 51 4.48 14.61 8.71
C ILE A 51 5.48 13.47 8.52
N GLU A 52 6.67 13.53 9.13
CA GLU A 52 7.65 12.42 9.08
C GLU A 52 7.08 11.14 9.67
N VAL A 53 6.40 11.24 10.82
CA VAL A 53 5.75 10.09 11.48
C VAL A 53 4.65 9.51 10.59
N GLU A 54 3.78 10.35 10.03
CA GLU A 54 2.71 9.89 9.13
C GLU A 54 3.27 9.24 7.86
N LEU A 55 4.31 9.82 7.23
CA LEU A 55 4.97 9.22 6.07
C LEU A 55 5.65 7.89 6.40
N SER A 56 6.29 7.78 7.57
CA SER A 56 6.93 6.54 8.02
C SER A 56 5.90 5.44 8.26
N TYR A 57 4.76 5.79 8.85
CA TYR A 57 3.64 4.86 9.03
C TYR A 57 3.07 4.40 7.69
N LEU A 58 2.83 5.33 6.77
CA LEU A 58 2.38 5.01 5.41
C LEU A 58 3.39 4.12 4.67
N HIS A 59 4.69 4.41 4.77
CA HIS A 59 5.73 3.60 4.17
C HIS A 59 5.66 2.13 4.63
N GLU A 60 5.48 1.90 5.93
CA GLU A 60 5.33 0.55 6.49
C GLU A 60 4.07 -0.14 5.95
N GLN A 61 2.91 0.55 5.98
CA GLN A 61 1.65 0.03 5.47
C GLN A 61 1.72 -0.34 3.98
N TYR A 62 2.30 0.55 3.17
CA TYR A 62 2.46 0.32 1.73
C TYR A 62 3.41 -0.84 1.46
N THR A 63 4.55 -0.91 2.16
CA THR A 63 5.49 -2.03 2.06
C THR A 63 4.80 -3.36 2.32
N GLN A 64 4.05 -3.45 3.42
CA GLN A 64 3.33 -4.67 3.79
C GLN A 64 2.27 -5.04 2.74
N ASN A 65 1.44 -4.08 2.33
CA ASN A 65 0.37 -4.31 1.36
C ASN A 65 0.91 -4.70 -0.03
N ILE A 66 2.01 -4.09 -0.50
CA ILE A 66 2.69 -4.46 -1.74
C ILE A 66 3.18 -5.90 -1.66
N TYR A 67 3.86 -6.25 -0.56
CA TYR A 67 4.36 -7.61 -0.35
C TYR A 67 3.23 -8.65 -0.30
N THR A 68 2.13 -8.34 0.40
CA THR A 68 0.92 -9.18 0.41
C THR A 68 0.36 -9.36 -1.00
N CYS A 69 0.22 -8.29 -1.78
CA CYS A 69 -0.25 -8.39 -3.16
C CYS A 69 0.67 -9.25 -4.02
N PHE A 70 2.00 -9.11 -3.87
CA PHE A 70 2.98 -9.95 -4.55
C PHE A 70 2.81 -11.44 -4.20
N GLN A 71 2.68 -11.78 -2.92
CA GLN A 71 2.47 -13.17 -2.48
C GLN A 71 1.18 -13.76 -3.04
N ILE A 72 0.10 -12.98 -3.06
CA ILE A 72 -1.18 -13.42 -3.64
C ILE A 72 -1.01 -13.68 -5.14
N LYS A 73 -0.39 -12.76 -5.89
CA LYS A 73 -0.11 -12.97 -7.32
C LYS A 73 0.67 -14.27 -7.57
N GLN A 74 1.70 -14.55 -6.77
CA GLN A 74 2.46 -15.79 -6.87
C GLN A 74 1.63 -17.04 -6.57
N ALA A 75 0.75 -16.99 -5.57
CA ALA A 75 -0.14 -18.11 -5.26
C ALA A 75 -1.10 -18.44 -6.43
N TYR A 76 -1.60 -17.41 -7.10
CA TYR A 76 -2.44 -17.54 -8.28
C TYR A 76 -1.68 -18.06 -9.51
N LEU A 77 -0.45 -17.60 -9.74
CA LEU A 77 0.39 -18.06 -10.85
C LEU A 77 0.85 -19.51 -10.69
N THR A 78 1.00 -19.99 -9.47
CA THR A 78 1.41 -21.37 -9.16
C THR A 78 0.23 -22.36 -9.06
N ASP A 79 -1.01 -21.90 -9.31
CA ASP A 79 -2.26 -22.66 -9.15
C ASP A 79 -2.35 -23.43 -7.82
N ASN A 80 -1.84 -22.82 -6.73
CA ASN A 80 -1.93 -23.44 -5.41
C ASN A 80 -3.36 -23.28 -4.85
N LYS A 81 -4.24 -24.22 -5.22
CA LYS A 81 -5.68 -24.17 -4.93
C LYS A 81 -6.03 -24.04 -3.45
N ILE A 82 -5.23 -24.62 -2.55
CA ILE A 82 -5.45 -24.52 -1.11
C ILE A 82 -5.23 -23.08 -0.65
N ILE A 83 -4.09 -22.49 -1.05
CA ILE A 83 -3.75 -21.11 -0.69
C ILE A 83 -4.72 -20.13 -1.35
N ILE A 84 -5.05 -20.31 -2.63
CA ILE A 84 -6.01 -19.45 -3.35
C ILE A 84 -7.36 -19.42 -2.63
N ASN A 85 -7.88 -20.57 -2.19
CA ASN A 85 -9.15 -20.62 -1.47
C ASN A 85 -9.09 -19.88 -0.13
N GLN A 86 -7.98 -20.01 0.62
CA GLN A 86 -7.79 -19.28 1.87
C GLN A 86 -7.69 -17.77 1.63
N LEU A 87 -6.92 -17.35 0.62
CA LEU A 87 -6.78 -15.95 0.23
C LEU A 87 -8.12 -15.33 -0.15
N ASN A 88 -8.97 -16.06 -0.87
CA ASN A 88 -10.30 -15.59 -1.24
C ASN A 88 -11.23 -15.35 -0.04
N GLN A 89 -11.07 -16.13 1.04
CA GLN A 89 -11.85 -15.95 2.26
C GLN A 89 -11.45 -14.70 3.04
N ILE A 90 -10.18 -14.28 2.92
CA ILE A 90 -9.63 -13.12 3.64
C ILE A 90 -9.44 -11.89 2.74
N PHE A 91 -9.82 -11.98 1.46
CA PHE A 91 -9.55 -10.92 0.48
C PHE A 91 -10.17 -9.57 0.87
N SER A 92 -11.37 -9.58 1.46
CA SER A 92 -12.01 -8.35 1.94
C SER A 92 -11.20 -7.64 3.04
N MET A 93 -10.46 -8.39 3.87
CA MET A 93 -9.59 -7.80 4.89
C MET A 93 -8.35 -7.16 4.26
N ILE A 94 -7.77 -7.81 3.25
CA ILE A 94 -6.64 -7.29 2.48
C ILE A 94 -7.05 -6.00 1.75
N GLU A 95 -8.20 -6.04 1.08
CA GLU A 95 -8.78 -4.89 0.39
C GLU A 95 -9.04 -3.72 1.36
N CYS A 96 -9.60 -4.00 2.54
CA CYS A 96 -9.76 -2.98 3.60
C CYS A 96 -8.44 -2.36 4.04
N SER A 97 -7.36 -3.15 4.17
CA SER A 97 -6.03 -2.65 4.54
C SER A 97 -5.50 -1.68 3.49
N ILE A 98 -5.62 -2.04 2.22
CA ILE A 98 -5.18 -1.22 1.08
C ILE A 98 -5.97 0.10 1.03
N PHE A 99 -7.30 0.04 1.14
CA PHE A 99 -8.14 1.24 1.13
C PHE A 99 -7.87 2.19 2.29
N ARG A 100 -7.53 1.68 3.48
CA ARG A 100 -7.15 2.53 4.61
C ARG A 100 -5.86 3.27 4.33
N ALA A 101 -4.83 2.57 3.87
CA ALA A 101 -3.55 3.17 3.51
C ALA A 101 -3.71 4.26 2.42
N GLU A 102 -4.53 3.99 1.40
CA GLU A 102 -4.87 4.93 0.33
C GLU A 102 -5.57 6.20 0.86
N CYS A 103 -6.54 6.03 1.78
CA CYS A 103 -7.23 7.15 2.42
C CYS A 103 -6.28 8.02 3.26
N ASP A 104 -5.43 7.39 4.06
CA ASP A 104 -4.46 8.08 4.91
C ASP A 104 -3.43 8.84 4.05
N PHE A 105 -2.97 8.24 2.95
CA PHE A 105 -2.08 8.90 1.99
C PHE A 105 -2.73 10.14 1.36
N ARG A 106 -3.97 10.02 0.88
CA ARG A 106 -4.71 11.16 0.31
C ARG A 106 -4.97 12.27 1.33
N ARG A 107 -5.27 11.90 2.58
CA ARG A 107 -5.43 12.85 3.69
C ARG A 107 -4.15 13.63 3.92
N LEU A 108 -3.00 12.94 3.95
CA LEU A 108 -1.70 13.56 4.15
C LEU A 108 -1.33 14.50 3.01
N ILE A 109 -1.51 14.09 1.74
CA ILE A 109 -1.28 14.97 0.58
C ILE A 109 -2.10 16.24 0.68
N LYS A 110 -3.38 16.10 1.04
CA LYS A 110 -4.27 17.24 1.19
C LYS A 110 -3.76 18.21 2.27
N ARG A 111 -3.38 17.69 3.43
CA ARG A 111 -2.82 18.49 4.53
C ARG A 111 -1.56 19.26 4.11
N ILE A 112 -0.66 18.64 3.34
CA ILE A 112 0.58 19.28 2.88
C ILE A 112 0.32 20.35 1.81
N SER A 113 -0.81 20.28 1.10
CA SER A 113 -1.13 21.17 -0.02
C SER A 113 -1.93 22.42 0.39
N GLU A 114 -2.38 22.50 1.64
CA GLU A 114 -3.18 23.59 2.22
C GLU A 114 -2.29 24.59 2.99
#